data_AF-A0A6P8N9I4-F1
#
_entry.id   AF-A0A6P8N9I4-F1
#
_cell.length_a   1.000
_cell.length_b   1.000
_cell.length_c   1.000
_cell.angle_alpha   90.00
_cell.angle_beta   90.00
_cell.angle_gamma   90.00
#
_symmetry.space_group_name_H-M   'P 1'
#
loop_
_entity.id
_entity.type
_entity.pdbx_description
1 polymer ?
#
loop_
_entity_poly.entity_id
_entity_poly.type
_entity_poly.pdbx_seq_one_letter_code
_entity_poly.pdbx_strand_id
1 'polypeptide(L)'
;MLILSSTIHNLNIMILTNIAKQVVRTMSTFRLALVQLEVNEVKRKNVERAVSYISSAKEHNADIIALPECFNSPYGIQYFPKYAESIPDGETSVALSNAAKENNIY
;
A
#
# COMPACT_ATOMS: atom_id res chain seq x y z
N MET A 1 -34.38 25.26 20.25
CA MET A 1 -34.93 24.15 19.44
C MET A 1 -34.51 24.20 17.97
N LEU A 2 -34.49 25.39 17.32
CA LEU A 2 -34.11 25.53 15.90
C LEU A 2 -32.64 25.19 15.58
N ILE A 3 -31.69 25.58 16.45
CA ILE A 3 -30.25 25.33 16.23
C ILE A 3 -29.90 23.83 16.26
N LEU A 4 -30.59 23.04 17.09
CA LEU A 4 -30.36 21.60 17.20
C LEU A 4 -30.83 20.86 15.92
N SER A 5 -31.94 21.33 15.34
CA SER A 5 -32.51 20.77 14.10
C SER A 5 -31.59 21.00 12.90
N SER A 6 -31.03 22.22 12.76
CA SER A 6 -30.09 22.54 11.68
C SER A 6 -28.76 21.78 11.82
N THR A 7 -28.25 21.57 13.03
CA THR A 7 -27.05 20.75 13.26
C THR A 7 -27.27 19.28 12.89
N ILE A 8 -28.42 18.69 13.25
CA ILE A 8 -28.78 17.31 12.87
C ILE A 8 -28.96 17.19 11.36
N HIS A 9 -29.57 18.18 10.71
CA HIS A 9 -29.73 18.20 9.26
C HIS A 9 -28.36 18.23 8.53
N ASN A 10 -27.44 19.08 8.97
CA ASN A 10 -26.08 19.14 8.41
C ASN A 10 -25.30 17.84 8.63
N LEU A 11 -25.43 17.22 9.80
CA LEU A 11 -24.81 15.92 10.09
C LEU A 11 -25.34 14.82 9.17
N ASN A 12 -26.66 14.77 8.94
CA ASN A 12 -27.27 13.82 8.00
C ASN A 12 -26.81 14.05 6.56
N ILE A 13 -26.69 15.32 6.12
CA ILE A 13 -26.14 15.64 4.79
C ILE A 13 -24.69 15.18 4.68
N MET A 14 -23.85 15.39 5.71
CA MET A 14 -22.46 14.95 5.72
C MET A 14 -22.35 13.41 5.68
N ILE A 15 -23.20 12.71 6.43
CA ILE A 15 -23.25 11.24 6.41
C ILE A 15 -23.67 10.74 5.03
N LEU A 16 -24.74 11.31 4.44
CA LEU A 16 -25.22 10.95 3.10
C LEU A 16 -24.17 11.24 2.02
N THR A 17 -23.45 12.36 2.09
CA THR A 17 -22.37 12.66 1.14
C THR A 17 -21.19 11.71 1.29
N ASN A 18 -20.84 11.30 2.51
CA ASN A 18 -19.80 10.30 2.73
C ASN A 18 -20.22 8.91 2.21
N ILE A 19 -21.46 8.49 2.44
CA ILE A 19 -22.01 7.25 1.89
C ILE A 19 -22.02 7.30 0.36
N ALA A 20 -22.49 8.39 -0.24
CA ALA A 20 -22.51 8.54 -1.69
C ALA A 20 -21.09 8.53 -2.30
N LYS A 21 -20.13 9.22 -1.69
CA LYS A 21 -18.70 9.16 -2.10
C LYS A 21 -18.14 7.75 -1.99
N GLN A 22 -18.50 7.03 -0.93
CA GLN A 22 -18.08 5.64 -0.72
C GLN A 22 -18.68 4.72 -1.80
N VAL A 23 -19.97 4.85 -2.11
CA VAL A 23 -20.69 4.04 -3.12
C VAL A 23 -20.19 4.32 -4.54
N VAL A 24 -19.88 5.57 -4.87
CA VAL A 24 -19.33 5.95 -6.18
C VAL A 24 -17.90 5.39 -6.38
N ARG A 25 -17.08 5.31 -5.31
CA ARG A 25 -15.78 4.63 -5.38
C ARG A 25 -15.89 3.15 -5.74
N THR A 26 -16.94 2.46 -5.27
CA THR A 26 -17.02 1.00 -5.32
C THR A 26 -17.26 0.40 -6.71
N MET A 27 -17.62 1.20 -7.73
CA MET A 27 -18.08 0.64 -9.00
C MET A 27 -17.07 0.64 -10.15
N SER A 28 -15.93 1.36 -10.08
CA SER A 28 -14.91 1.30 -11.14
C SER A 28 -13.53 1.91 -10.85
N THR A 29 -13.28 2.48 -9.67
CA THR A 29 -12.02 3.18 -9.39
C THR A 29 -11.18 2.42 -8.38
N PHE A 30 -9.87 2.36 -8.61
CA PHE A 30 -8.90 1.86 -7.66
C PHE A 30 -7.84 2.93 -7.40
N ARG A 31 -7.11 2.80 -6.30
CA ARG A 31 -6.01 3.69 -5.95
C ARG A 31 -4.68 2.95 -6.04
N LEU A 32 -3.85 3.42 -6.95
CA LEU A 32 -2.47 2.97 -7.11
C LEU A 32 -1.54 3.78 -6.20
N ALA A 33 -0.66 3.10 -5.47
CA ALA A 33 0.49 3.71 -4.81
C ALA A 33 1.78 3.27 -5.51
N LEU A 34 2.65 4.22 -5.81
CA LEU A 34 3.99 3.97 -6.33
C LEU A 34 4.97 4.24 -5.19
N VAL A 35 5.68 3.20 -4.75
CA VAL A 35 6.67 3.33 -3.68
C VAL A 35 8.01 3.77 -4.27
N GLN A 36 8.57 4.84 -3.72
CA GLN A 36 9.94 5.24 -4.00
C GLN A 36 10.81 4.89 -2.79
N LEU A 37 11.76 3.97 -2.99
CA LEU A 37 12.62 3.45 -1.93
C LEU A 37 14.08 3.79 -2.23
N GLU A 38 14.78 4.30 -1.22
CA GLU A 38 16.25 4.34 -1.24
C GLU A 38 16.79 2.95 -0.90
N VAL A 39 17.46 2.33 -1.88
CA VAL A 39 17.96 0.96 -1.78
C VAL A 39 19.36 0.95 -1.16
N ASN A 40 19.54 0.10 -0.17
CA ASN A 40 20.81 -0.12 0.54
C ASN A 40 21.43 -1.47 0.15
N GLU A 41 22.68 -1.70 0.58
CA GLU A 41 23.36 -2.99 0.36
C GLU A 41 22.80 -4.14 1.21
N VAL A 42 22.05 -3.83 2.28
CA VAL A 42 21.49 -4.82 3.20
C VAL A 42 20.07 -5.17 2.76
N LYS A 43 19.92 -6.32 2.08
CA LYS A 43 18.62 -6.80 1.54
C LYS A 43 17.48 -6.75 2.56
N ARG A 44 17.68 -7.34 3.74
CA ARG A 44 16.68 -7.36 4.81
C ARG A 44 16.15 -5.96 5.16
N LYS A 45 17.02 -4.95 5.23
CA LYS A 45 16.60 -3.56 5.51
C LYS A 45 15.73 -3.00 4.40
N ASN A 46 16.03 -3.35 3.14
CA ASN A 46 15.22 -2.91 2.01
C ASN A 46 13.84 -3.56 2.03
N VAL A 47 13.78 -4.87 2.31
CA VAL A 47 12.52 -5.63 2.43
C VAL A 47 11.67 -5.10 3.59
N GLU A 48 12.25 -4.90 4.77
CA GLU A 48 11.56 -4.32 5.94
C GLU A 48 10.98 -2.94 5.63
N ARG A 49 11.77 -2.08 4.96
CA ARG A 49 11.27 -0.77 4.52
C ARG A 49 10.13 -0.93 3.52
N ALA A 50 10.28 -1.76 2.49
CA ALA A 50 9.21 -1.99 1.51
C ALA A 50 7.90 -2.42 2.17
N VAL A 51 7.94 -3.35 3.14
CA VAL A 51 6.78 -3.76 3.94
C VAL A 51 6.18 -2.59 4.71
N SER A 52 7.01 -1.74 5.35
CA SER A 52 6.50 -0.53 6.04
C SER A 52 5.80 0.46 5.10
N TYR A 53 6.30 0.64 3.88
CA TYR A 53 5.66 1.48 2.85
C TYR A 53 4.36 0.85 2.33
N ILE A 54 4.28 -0.48 2.23
CA ILE A 54 3.05 -1.20 1.88
C ILE A 54 1.96 -0.91 2.92
N SER A 55 2.28 -1.08 4.22
CA SER A 55 1.35 -0.80 5.30
C SER A 55 0.92 0.68 5.31
N SER A 56 1.86 1.60 5.14
CA SER A 56 1.53 3.03 5.06
C SER A 56 0.67 3.37 3.84
N ALA A 57 0.94 2.78 2.67
CA ALA A 57 0.10 2.96 1.49
C ALA A 57 -1.33 2.44 1.71
N LYS A 58 -1.47 1.33 2.45
CA LYS A 58 -2.78 0.81 2.86
C LYS A 58 -3.53 1.75 3.78
N GLU A 59 -2.88 2.36 4.76
CA GLU A 59 -3.48 3.38 5.64
C GLU A 59 -4.09 4.55 4.85
N HIS A 60 -3.55 4.84 3.67
CA HIS A 60 -4.07 5.88 2.80
C HIS A 60 -5.19 5.38 1.86
N ASN A 61 -5.60 4.11 1.93
CA ASN A 61 -6.58 3.41 1.06
C ASN A 61 -6.03 2.96 -0.30
N ALA A 62 -4.80 2.45 -0.38
CA ALA A 62 -4.28 1.89 -1.64
C ALA A 62 -4.92 0.53 -1.89
N ASP A 63 -5.24 0.26 -3.15
CA ASP A 63 -5.76 -1.01 -3.63
C ASP A 63 -4.67 -1.82 -4.34
N ILE A 64 -3.77 -1.12 -5.06
CA ILE A 64 -2.62 -1.69 -5.75
C ILE A 64 -1.37 -0.92 -5.33
N ILE A 65 -0.28 -1.61 -5.03
CA ILE A 65 0.99 -1.01 -4.61
C ILE A 65 2.12 -1.55 -5.49
N ALA A 66 2.80 -0.67 -6.21
CA ALA A 66 3.98 -1.02 -7.01
C ALA A 66 5.26 -0.63 -6.28
N LEU A 67 6.16 -1.60 -6.12
CA LEU A 67 7.53 -1.39 -5.63
C LEU A 67 8.46 -1.05 -6.80
N PRO A 68 9.57 -0.33 -6.56
CA PRO A 68 10.51 0.03 -7.61
C PRO A 68 11.28 -1.19 -8.13
N GLU A 69 11.87 -1.06 -9.31
CA GLU A 69 12.77 -2.07 -9.87
C GLU A 69 13.93 -2.35 -8.89
N CYS A 70 14.28 -3.63 -8.76
CA CYS A 70 15.41 -4.07 -7.94
C CYS A 70 15.35 -3.58 -6.48
N PHE A 71 14.16 -3.33 -5.92
CA PHE A 71 14.02 -2.67 -4.60
C PHE A 71 14.75 -3.39 -3.46
N ASN A 72 14.98 -4.69 -3.56
CA ASN A 72 15.63 -5.48 -2.52
C ASN A 72 17.18 -5.46 -2.60
N SER A 73 17.79 -4.90 -3.64
CA SER A 73 19.25 -4.96 -3.83
C SER A 73 19.83 -3.83 -4.67
N PRO A 74 21.12 -3.44 -4.48
CA PRO A 74 21.76 -2.44 -5.32
C PRO A 74 21.71 -2.81 -6.80
N TYR A 75 21.55 -1.80 -7.65
CA TYR A 75 21.47 -2.01 -9.10
C TYR A 75 22.84 -2.30 -9.69
N GLY A 76 22.97 -3.44 -10.39
CA GLY A 76 24.19 -3.80 -11.12
C GLY A 76 24.33 -5.30 -11.36
N ILE A 77 24.81 -5.67 -12.54
CA ILE A 77 24.97 -7.08 -12.97
C ILE A 77 25.85 -7.89 -12.01
N GLN A 78 26.81 -7.24 -11.35
CA GLN A 78 27.71 -7.84 -10.37
C GLN A 78 26.99 -8.27 -9.09
N TYR A 79 25.83 -7.69 -8.78
CA TYR A 79 25.08 -7.98 -7.57
C TYR A 79 24.08 -9.12 -7.78
N PHE A 80 23.58 -9.35 -9.01
CA PHE A 80 22.50 -10.31 -9.25
C PHE A 80 22.79 -11.72 -8.70
N PRO A 81 23.97 -12.34 -8.91
CA PRO A 81 24.22 -13.69 -8.37
C PRO A 81 24.17 -13.75 -6.84
N LYS A 82 24.51 -12.65 -6.15
CA LYS A 82 24.52 -12.56 -4.68
C LYS A 82 23.14 -12.28 -4.10
N TYR A 83 22.33 -11.47 -4.79
CA TYR A 83 21.06 -10.99 -4.26
C TYR A 83 19.83 -11.73 -4.82
N ALA A 84 19.98 -12.50 -5.89
CA ALA A 84 18.91 -13.34 -6.43
C ALA A 84 18.35 -14.30 -5.37
N GLU A 85 17.06 -14.60 -5.49
CA GLU A 85 16.34 -15.51 -4.60
C GLU A 85 15.46 -16.44 -5.42
N SER A 86 15.21 -17.63 -4.88
CA SER A 86 14.16 -18.52 -5.39
C SER A 86 12.78 -17.92 -5.15
N ILE A 87 11.86 -18.17 -6.07
CA ILE A 87 10.45 -17.81 -5.93
C ILE A 87 9.66 -19.14 -5.86
N PRO A 88 8.76 -19.34 -4.86
CA PRO A 88 8.27 -18.35 -3.89
C PRO A 88 9.00 -18.30 -2.54
N ASP A 89 9.96 -19.19 -2.28
CA ASP A 89 10.48 -19.42 -0.92
C ASP A 89 11.52 -18.40 -0.43
N GLY A 90 11.97 -17.49 -1.30
CA GLY A 90 12.91 -16.43 -0.96
C GLY A 90 12.34 -15.42 0.05
N GLU A 91 13.23 -14.84 0.87
CA GLU A 91 12.90 -13.85 1.91
C GLU A 91 11.99 -12.73 1.37
N THR A 92 12.30 -12.21 0.18
CA THR A 92 11.54 -11.13 -0.44
C THR A 92 10.12 -11.58 -0.80
N SER A 93 9.99 -12.74 -1.45
CA SER A 93 8.69 -13.26 -1.89
C SER A 93 7.78 -13.61 -0.72
N VAL A 94 8.34 -14.23 0.34
CA VAL A 94 7.61 -14.56 1.57
C VAL A 94 7.13 -13.29 2.27
N ALA A 95 8.01 -12.29 2.42
CA ALA A 95 7.66 -11.02 3.07
C ALA A 95 6.56 -10.26 2.30
N LEU A 96 6.65 -10.17 0.97
CA LEU A 96 5.64 -9.52 0.13
C LEU A 96 4.31 -10.27 0.16
N SER A 97 4.34 -11.60 0.10
CA SER A 97 3.11 -12.41 0.18
C SER A 97 2.39 -12.20 1.51
N ASN A 98 3.12 -12.13 2.63
CA ASN A 98 2.54 -11.86 3.94
C ASN A 98 1.98 -10.43 4.00
N ALA A 99 2.76 -9.44 3.58
CA ALA A 99 2.33 -8.03 3.60
C ALA A 99 1.08 -7.79 2.76
N ALA A 100 1.00 -8.37 1.55
CA ALA A 100 -0.18 -8.27 0.68
C ALA A 100 -1.42 -8.90 1.33
N LYS A 101 -1.27 -10.10 1.92
CA LYS A 101 -2.34 -10.81 2.61
C LYS A 101 -2.84 -10.07 3.84
N GLU A 102 -1.94 -9.55 4.66
CA GLU A 102 -2.27 -8.81 5.89
C GLU A 102 -2.96 -7.48 5.58
N ASN A 103 -2.57 -6.80 4.50
CA ASN A 103 -3.14 -5.50 4.11
C ASN A 103 -4.34 -5.61 3.16
N ASN A 104 -4.67 -6.80 2.64
CA ASN A 104 -5.69 -7.01 1.61
C ASN A 104 -5.53 -6.02 0.44
N ILE A 105 -4.37 -6.10 -0.22
CA ILE A 105 -3.95 -5.28 -1.37
C ILE A 105 -3.38 -6.16 -2.48
N TYR A 106 -3.25 -5.60 -3.67
CA TYR A 106 -2.47 -6.15 -4.77
C TYR A 106 -1.07 -5.55 -4.83
#